data_AF-A0A1B6F8Q8-F1
#
_entry.id   AF-A0A1B6F8Q8-F1
#
_cell.length_a   1.000
_cell.length_b   1.000
_cell.length_c   1.000
_cell.angle_alpha   90.00
_cell.angle_beta   90.00
_cell.angle_gamma   90.00
#
_symmetry.space_group_name_H-M   'P 1'
#
loop_
_entity.id
_entity.type
_entity.pdbx_description
1 polymer ?
#
loop_
_entity_poly.entity_id
_entity_poly.type
_entity_poly.pdbx_seq_one_letter_code
_entity_poly.pdbx_strand_id
1 'polypeptide(L)'
;RLYCRGQGENYGYKVVLRHKNENTEPFPSYEQIFQAPNRKFETVDLPLAGFEPYYRGKKQNQSAPLDKSQITNFEFQIYGGVYLPVKQAGTSSLEIDWVKAVP
;
A
#
# COMPACT_ATOMS: atom_id res chain seq x y z
N ARG A 1 -1.88 4.37 10.37
CA ARG A 1 -1.55 3.14 11.14
C ARG A 1 -2.58 2.07 10.84
N LEU A 2 -2.17 0.80 10.88
CA LEU A 2 -3.11 -0.32 10.89
C LEU A 2 -2.70 -1.34 11.95
N TYR A 3 -3.66 -2.06 12.51
CA TYR A 3 -3.42 -3.23 13.36
C TYR A 3 -3.85 -4.47 12.61
N CYS A 4 -2.87 -5.29 12.26
CA CYS A 4 -3.09 -6.42 11.36
C CYS A 4 -2.14 -7.58 11.66
N ARG A 5 -2.43 -8.70 11.00
CA ARG A 5 -1.51 -9.83 10.85
C ARG A 5 -1.60 -10.40 9.44
N GLY A 6 -0.52 -11.02 9.00
CA GLY A 6 -0.50 -11.91 7.84
C GLY A 6 -0.61 -13.37 8.28
N GLN A 7 -1.22 -14.20 7.44
CA GLN A 7 -1.17 -15.65 7.53
C GLN A 7 -0.89 -16.29 6.17
N GLY A 8 -0.44 -17.55 6.20
CA GLY A 8 -0.13 -18.33 5.01
C GLY A 8 1.29 -18.08 4.52
N GLU A 9 1.43 -17.97 3.20
CA GLU A 9 2.72 -18.01 2.50
C GLU A 9 3.28 -16.63 2.14
N ASN A 10 2.45 -15.58 2.19
CA ASN A 10 2.83 -14.22 1.79
C ASN A 10 2.49 -13.20 2.88
N TYR A 11 3.39 -12.23 3.05
CA TYR A 11 3.29 -11.20 4.09
C TYR A 11 3.51 -9.78 3.53
N GLY A 12 3.89 -9.68 2.25
CA GLY A 12 4.12 -8.41 1.59
C GLY A 12 2.86 -7.80 1.03
N TYR A 13 2.47 -6.64 1.53
CA TYR A 13 1.29 -5.90 1.06
C TYR A 13 1.67 -4.46 0.74
N LYS A 14 0.76 -3.75 0.10
CA LYS A 14 0.85 -2.32 -0.10
C LYS A 14 -0.48 -1.65 0.17
N VAL A 15 -0.41 -0.43 0.69
CA VAL A 15 -1.53 0.51 0.65
C VAL A 15 -1.38 1.34 -0.61
N VAL A 16 -2.49 1.54 -1.31
CA VAL A 16 -2.57 2.36 -2.51
C VAL A 16 -3.54 3.50 -2.24
N LEU A 17 -3.10 4.73 -2.52
CA LEU A 17 -3.87 5.95 -2.36
C LEU A 17 -4.03 6.65 -3.71
N ARG A 18 -5.18 7.31 -3.89
CA ARG A 18 -5.37 8.32 -4.94
C ARG A 18 -5.95 9.59 -4.34
N HIS A 19 -5.65 10.71 -4.99
CA HIS A 19 -6.12 12.02 -4.60
C HIS A 19 -7.00 12.64 -5.69
N LYS A 20 -7.75 13.68 -5.34
CA LYS A 20 -8.47 14.53 -6.31
C LYS A 20 -9.47 13.79 -7.21
N ASN A 21 -10.01 12.66 -6.75
CA ASN A 21 -10.87 11.76 -7.53
C ASN A 21 -10.22 11.30 -8.84
N GLU A 22 -8.88 11.28 -8.90
CA GLU A 22 -8.15 10.79 -10.06
C GLU A 22 -8.46 9.31 -10.30
N ASN A 23 -8.75 8.96 -11.54
CA ASN A 23 -8.97 7.59 -11.99
C ASN A 23 -7.63 6.88 -12.26
N THR A 24 -7.70 5.61 -12.68
CA THR A 24 -6.51 4.77 -12.87
C THR A 24 -5.57 5.26 -13.98
N GLU A 25 -6.10 5.97 -14.97
CA GLU A 25 -5.38 6.39 -16.17
C GLU A 25 -5.81 7.83 -16.54
N PRO A 26 -4.87 8.76 -16.78
CA PRO A 26 -3.41 8.58 -16.86
C PRO A 26 -2.67 8.76 -15.52
N PHE A 27 -3.40 8.87 -14.40
CA PHE A 27 -2.81 9.34 -13.14
C PHE A 27 -2.08 8.23 -12.36
N PRO A 28 -0.93 8.56 -11.75
CA PRO A 28 -0.24 7.63 -10.87
C PRO A 28 -1.08 7.33 -9.62
N SER A 29 -0.87 6.15 -9.05
CA SER A 29 -1.23 5.87 -7.67
C SER A 29 -0.07 6.26 -6.75
N TYR A 30 -0.36 6.47 -5.47
CA TYR A 30 0.67 6.62 -4.44
C TYR A 30 0.66 5.39 -3.56
N GLU A 31 1.80 4.71 -3.48
CA GLU A 31 1.88 3.38 -2.89
C GLU A 31 2.92 3.34 -1.77
N GLN A 32 2.62 2.58 -0.73
CA GLN A 32 3.58 2.25 0.33
C GLN A 32 3.51 0.76 0.61
N ILE A 33 4.64 0.09 0.42
CA ILE A 33 4.80 -1.35 0.66
C ILE A 33 5.12 -1.58 2.15
N PHE A 34 4.57 -2.64 2.73
CA PHE A 34 4.86 -3.07 4.09
C PHE A 34 4.83 -4.60 4.22
N GLN A 35 5.43 -5.10 5.30
CA GLN A 35 5.33 -6.49 5.71
C GLN A 35 4.30 -6.60 6.83
N ALA A 36 3.30 -7.45 6.66
CA ALA A 36 2.35 -7.75 7.71
C ALA A 36 3.02 -8.60 8.81
N PRO A 37 2.70 -8.35 10.09
CA PRO A 37 3.19 -9.15 11.20
C PRO A 37 2.83 -10.63 11.06
N ASN A 38 3.73 -11.54 11.41
CA ASN A 38 3.52 -12.97 11.22
C ASN A 38 2.65 -13.56 12.34
N ARG A 39 1.42 -14.01 12.01
CA ARG A 39 0.46 -14.75 12.87
C ARG A 39 -0.05 -14.03 14.14
N LYS A 40 0.62 -12.98 14.60
CA LYS A 40 0.20 -12.14 15.73
C LYS A 40 -0.21 -10.76 15.23
N PHE A 41 -1.29 -10.21 15.78
CA PHE A 41 -1.69 -8.86 15.45
C PHE A 41 -0.70 -7.85 16.05
N GLU A 42 -0.13 -7.01 15.20
CA GLU A 42 0.73 -5.90 15.61
C GLU A 42 0.40 -4.64 14.83
N THR A 43 0.87 -3.50 15.33
CA THR A 43 0.65 -2.21 14.67
C THR A 43 1.72 -1.97 13.61
N VAL A 44 1.29 -1.66 12.39
CA VAL A 44 2.15 -1.19 11.30
C VAL A 44 1.93 0.30 11.11
N ASP A 45 3.03 1.06 11.18
CA ASP A 45 3.08 2.48 10.86
C ASP A 45 3.32 2.68 9.37
N LEU A 46 2.39 3.39 8.73
CA LEU A 46 2.47 3.80 7.32
C LEU A 46 2.37 5.33 7.26
N PRO A 47 3.48 6.06 7.50
CA PRO A 47 3.46 7.52 7.45
C PRO A 47 3.11 8.00 6.04
N LEU A 48 2.26 9.03 5.92
CA LEU A 48 1.86 9.57 4.60
C LEU A 48 3.05 10.05 3.76
N ALA A 49 4.19 10.38 4.38
CA ALA A 49 5.42 10.76 3.69
C ALA A 49 6.13 9.58 2.99
N GLY A 50 5.82 8.33 3.35
CA GLY A 50 6.40 7.13 2.73
C GLY A 50 5.65 6.65 1.49
N PHE A 51 4.61 7.35 1.06
CA PHE A 51 3.86 7.02 -0.15
C PHE A 51 4.54 7.61 -1.39
N GLU A 52 4.88 6.74 -2.32
CA GLU A 52 5.67 7.05 -3.50
C GLU A 52 4.80 6.88 -4.76
N PRO A 53 4.99 7.67 -5.83
CA PRO A 53 4.16 7.60 -7.02
C PRO A 53 4.52 6.39 -7.89
N TYR A 54 3.51 5.64 -8.33
CA TYR A 54 3.63 4.52 -9.25
C TYR A 54 2.65 4.68 -10.41
N TYR A 55 3.11 4.37 -11.62
CA TYR A 55 2.25 4.28 -12.79
C TYR A 55 2.47 2.92 -13.45
N ARG A 56 1.39 2.16 -13.61
CA ARG A 56 1.40 0.78 -14.12
C ARG A 56 2.43 -0.12 -13.42
N GLY A 57 2.51 0.02 -12.09
CA GLY A 57 3.42 -0.74 -11.23
C GLY A 57 4.90 -0.31 -11.29
N LYS A 58 5.24 0.75 -12.03
CA LYS A 58 6.59 1.31 -12.10
C LYS A 58 6.69 2.59 -11.28
N LYS A 59 7.65 2.65 -10.34
CA LYS A 59 7.94 3.86 -9.56
C LYS A 59 8.27 5.02 -10.50
N GLN A 60 7.66 6.17 -10.27
CA GLN A 60 7.91 7.39 -11.02
C GLN A 60 8.90 8.27 -10.25
N ASN A 61 9.99 8.68 -10.87
CA ASN A 61 10.98 9.55 -10.23
C ASN A 61 10.60 11.04 -10.31
N GLN A 62 9.69 11.39 -11.23
CA GLN A 62 9.25 12.76 -11.49
C GLN A 62 7.72 12.78 -11.53
N SER A 63 7.09 12.92 -10.36
CA SER A 63 5.64 13.09 -10.24
C SER A 63 5.33 14.14 -9.18
N ALA A 64 4.12 14.68 -9.22
CA ALA A 64 3.63 15.52 -8.15
C ALA A 64 3.59 14.71 -6.84
N PRO A 65 3.74 15.35 -5.67
CA PRO A 65 3.54 14.66 -4.40
C PRO A 65 2.06 14.38 -4.15
N LEU A 66 1.79 13.38 -3.31
CA LEU A 66 0.44 13.07 -2.82
C LEU A 66 -0.17 14.30 -2.15
N ASP A 67 -1.34 14.73 -2.61
CA ASP A 67 -2.13 15.77 -1.93
C ASP A 67 -2.88 15.17 -0.75
N LYS A 68 -2.30 15.31 0.44
CA LYS A 68 -2.83 14.75 1.69
C LYS A 68 -4.16 15.37 2.09
N SER A 69 -4.50 16.55 1.58
CA SER A 69 -5.76 17.23 1.88
C SER A 69 -6.94 16.69 1.06
N GLN A 70 -6.66 15.94 -0.01
CA GLN A 70 -7.68 15.45 -0.95
C GLN A 70 -7.50 13.96 -1.28
N ILE A 71 -7.19 13.12 -0.30
CA ILE A 71 -7.21 11.66 -0.49
C ILE A 71 -8.65 11.23 -0.73
N THR A 72 -8.89 10.51 -1.82
CA THR A 72 -10.23 10.15 -2.32
C THR A 72 -10.40 8.64 -2.48
N ASN A 73 -9.31 7.88 -2.44
CA ASN A 73 -9.32 6.43 -2.51
C ASN A 73 -8.24 5.85 -1.58
N PHE A 74 -8.58 4.71 -0.97
CA PHE A 74 -7.73 3.94 -0.07
C PHE A 74 -7.94 2.45 -0.35
N GLU A 75 -6.88 1.73 -0.70
CA GLU A 75 -6.92 0.33 -1.10
C GLU A 75 -5.80 -0.49 -0.46
N PHE A 76 -6.07 -1.77 -0.22
CA PHE A 76 -5.05 -2.77 0.10
C PHE A 76 -4.81 -3.67 -1.09
N GLN A 77 -3.54 -3.94 -1.40
CA GLN A 77 -3.16 -4.85 -2.47
C GLN A 77 -1.97 -5.72 -2.04
N ILE A 78 -1.90 -6.95 -2.53
CA ILE A 78 -0.65 -7.74 -2.49
C ILE A 78 0.31 -7.17 -3.54
N TYR A 79 1.61 -7.14 -3.26
CA TYR A 79 2.60 -6.69 -4.25
C TYR A 79 3.37 -7.87 -4.88
N GLY A 80 4.00 -7.62 -6.02
CA GLY A 80 4.71 -8.66 -6.78
C GLY A 80 4.75 -8.40 -8.28
N GLY A 81 4.34 -7.21 -8.72
CA GLY A 81 4.33 -6.81 -10.13
C GLY A 81 5.70 -6.88 -10.80
N VAL A 82 5.73 -6.85 -12.14
CA VAL A 82 6.91 -7.11 -12.98
C VAL A 82 8.17 -6.37 -12.52
N TYR A 83 8.04 -5.09 -12.13
CA TYR A 83 9.16 -4.23 -11.73
C TYR A 83 9.68 -4.43 -10.30
N LEU A 84 9.03 -5.24 -9.47
CA LEU A 84 9.46 -5.49 -8.08
C LEU A 84 10.38 -6.72 -8.01
N PRO A 85 11.46 -6.68 -7.20
CA PRO A 85 12.42 -7.78 -7.10
C PRO A 85 11.85 -9.01 -6.39
N VAL A 86 10.91 -8.79 -5.46
CA VAL A 86 10.24 -9.85 -4.71
C VAL A 86 8.96 -10.24 -5.44
N LYS A 87 8.82 -11.55 -5.69
CA LYS A 87 7.59 -12.18 -6.19
C LYS A 87 6.95 -12.99 -5.07
N GLN A 88 5.63 -12.99 -5.05
CA GLN A 88 4.82 -13.63 -4.01
C GLN A 88 3.92 -14.68 -4.67
N ALA A 89 3.80 -15.86 -4.06
CA ALA A 89 3.06 -16.99 -4.58
C ALA A 89 2.49 -17.82 -3.43
N GLY A 90 1.43 -18.59 -3.70
CA GLY A 90 0.76 -19.38 -2.67
C GLY A 90 -0.39 -18.62 -1.98
N THR A 91 -1.06 -19.32 -1.06
CA THR A 91 -2.26 -18.81 -0.39
C THR A 91 -1.88 -17.98 0.83
N SER A 92 -2.54 -16.84 1.02
CA SER A 92 -2.31 -15.97 2.17
C SER A 92 -3.57 -15.17 2.54
N SER A 93 -3.61 -14.66 3.76
CA SER A 93 -4.61 -13.69 4.22
C SER A 93 -3.93 -12.50 4.89
N LEU A 94 -4.44 -11.30 4.59
CA LEU A 94 -4.22 -10.11 5.41
C LEU A 94 -5.45 -9.92 6.27
N GLU A 95 -5.29 -10.04 7.58
CA GLU A 95 -6.36 -9.82 8.54
C GLU A 95 -6.15 -8.50 9.25
N ILE A 96 -7.17 -7.64 9.19
CA ILE A 96 -7.12 -6.28 9.69
C ILE A 96 -8.21 -6.13 10.75
N ASP A 97 -7.83 -5.62 11.91
CA ASP A 97 -8.77 -5.23 12.96
C ASP A 97 -9.19 -3.78 12.75
N TRP A 98 -8.21 -2.87 12.70
CA TRP A 98 -8.49 -1.45 12.45
C TRP A 98 -7.47 -0.77 11.56
N VAL A 99 -7.93 0.29 10.92
CA VAL A 99 -7.14 1.29 10.21
C VAL A 99 -7.46 2.65 10.81
N LYS A 100 -6.42 3.42 11.16
CA LYS A 100 -6.58 4.74 11.76
C LYS A 100 -5.66 5.76 11.08
N ALA A 101 -6.25 6.88 10.67
CA ALA A 101 -5.50 8.10 10.43
C ALA A 101 -5.13 8.70 11.80
N VAL A 102 -3.84 8.97 11.98
CA VAL A 102 -3.30 9.53 13.23
C VAL A 102 -2.51 10.80 12.91
N PRO A 103 -2.42 11.75 13.85
CA PRO A 103 -1.58 12.94 13.70
C PRO A 103 -0.11 12.62 13.44
#